data_AF-A0A554LI71-F1
#
_entry.id   AF-A0A554LI71-F1
#
_cell.length_a   1.000
_cell.length_b   1.000
_cell.length_c   1.000
_cell.angle_alpha   90.00
_cell.angle_beta   90.00
_cell.angle_gamma   90.00
#
_symmetry.space_group_name_H-M   'P 1'
#
loop_
_entity.id
_entity.type
_entity.pdbx_description
1 polymer ?
#
loop_
_entity_poly.entity_id
_entity_poly.type
_entity_poly.pdbx_seq_one_letter_code
_entity_poly.pdbx_strand_id
1 'polypeptide(L)'
;MPITKSAKKALRQTTSRTKKNQAQKKELNFFIKKITEKTLSATISKIDKAVKVKLLSKARANRIKSKLFKKIKPKALVSRLGAEKISAKPTKKSAKSKTTKSTPKIPAAS
;
A
#
# COMPACT_ATOMS: atom_id res chain seq x y z
N MET A 1 35.03 0.79 -15.48
CA MET A 1 34.01 1.85 -15.68
C MET A 1 34.27 2.96 -14.65
N PRO A 2 34.34 4.23 -15.06
CA PRO A 2 34.77 5.31 -14.18
C PRO A 2 33.74 5.57 -13.06
N ILE A 3 34.23 5.75 -11.82
CA ILE A 3 33.42 6.19 -10.68
C ILE A 3 33.20 7.70 -10.81
N THR A 4 32.16 8.06 -11.54
CA THR A 4 31.80 9.46 -11.83
C THR A 4 31.36 10.20 -10.56
N LYS A 5 31.48 11.53 -10.58
CA LYS A 5 31.05 12.39 -9.47
C LYS A 5 29.54 12.19 -9.14
N SER A 6 28.72 11.94 -10.16
CA SER A 6 27.29 11.66 -10.00
C SER A 6 27.02 10.35 -9.26
N ALA A 7 27.79 9.28 -9.53
CA ALA A 7 27.70 8.02 -8.81
C ALA A 7 28.03 8.20 -7.32
N LYS A 8 29.10 8.94 -6.99
CA LYS A 8 29.47 9.24 -5.59
C LYS A 8 28.37 10.03 -4.86
N LYS A 9 27.73 10.99 -5.54
CA LYS A 9 26.60 11.77 -4.98
C LYS A 9 25.38 10.89 -4.74
N ALA A 10 25.03 10.04 -5.70
CA ALA A 10 23.91 9.11 -5.57
C ALA A 10 24.10 8.20 -4.35
N LEU A 11 25.31 7.66 -4.14
CA LEU A 11 25.64 6.83 -2.98
C LEU A 11 25.41 7.57 -1.65
N ARG A 12 25.83 8.83 -1.54
CA ARG A 12 25.61 9.65 -0.32
C ARG A 12 24.12 9.89 -0.06
N GLN A 13 23.34 10.11 -1.12
CA GLN A 13 21.90 10.29 -0.98
C GLN A 13 21.17 9.01 -0.59
N THR A 14 21.52 7.88 -1.22
CA THR A 14 20.89 6.59 -0.94
C THR A 14 21.19 6.11 0.46
N THR A 15 22.43 6.26 0.95
CA THR A 15 22.83 5.89 2.32
C THR A 15 22.04 6.69 3.37
N SER A 16 21.95 8.02 3.22
CA SER A 16 21.17 8.88 4.12
C SER A 16 19.67 8.51 4.12
N ARG A 17 19.07 8.34 2.93
CA ARG A 17 17.66 7.91 2.80
C ARG A 17 17.42 6.54 3.41
N THR A 18 18.34 5.61 3.20
CA THR A 18 18.23 4.23 3.70
C THR A 18 18.25 4.20 5.22
N LYS A 19 19.17 4.94 5.87
CA LYS A 19 19.24 5.02 7.33
C LYS A 19 17.94 5.56 7.93
N LYS A 20 17.40 6.66 7.39
CA LYS A 20 16.13 7.25 7.85
C LYS A 20 14.95 6.28 7.66
N ASN A 21 14.87 5.66 6.48
CA ASN A 21 13.79 4.70 6.16
C ASN A 21 13.85 3.46 7.05
N GLN A 22 15.04 2.96 7.38
CA GLN A 22 15.20 1.83 8.29
C GLN A 22 14.71 2.17 9.71
N ALA A 23 15.05 3.35 10.24
CA ALA A 23 14.58 3.81 11.54
C ALA A 23 13.04 3.88 11.58
N GLN A 24 12.43 4.53 10.59
CA GLN A 24 10.97 4.62 10.48
C GLN A 24 10.29 3.25 10.34
N LYS A 25 10.89 2.31 9.60
CA LYS A 25 10.38 0.94 9.49
C LYS A 25 10.42 0.19 10.82
N LYS A 26 11.50 0.35 11.60
CA LYS A 26 11.62 -0.27 12.93
C LYS A 26 10.54 0.26 13.87
N GLU A 27 10.38 1.58 13.90
CA GLU A 27 9.35 2.25 14.69
C GLU A 27 7.94 1.78 14.30
N LEU A 28 7.62 1.77 13.00
CA LEU A 28 6.31 1.32 12.50
C LEU A 28 6.04 -0.15 12.86
N ASN A 29 7.04 -1.03 12.73
CA ASN A 29 6.91 -2.43 13.11
C ASN A 29 6.68 -2.60 14.62
N PHE A 30 7.31 -1.77 15.45
CA PHE A 30 7.09 -1.79 16.89
C PHE A 30 5.65 -1.42 17.24
N PHE A 31 5.10 -0.35 16.65
CA PHE A 31 3.70 0.05 16.86
C PHE A 31 2.70 -1.02 16.38
N ILE A 32 2.95 -1.65 15.24
CA ILE A 32 2.10 -2.74 14.74
C ILE A 32 2.10 -3.93 15.71
N LYS A 33 3.23 -4.24 16.34
CA LYS A 33 3.34 -5.37 17.28
C LYS A 33 2.64 -5.09 18.61
N LYS A 34 2.81 -3.89 19.17
CA LYS A 34 2.26 -3.49 20.50
C LYS A 34 0.86 -2.86 20.41
N ILE A 35 0.08 -3.23 19.40
CA ILE A 35 -1.22 -2.64 19.15
C ILE A 35 -2.25 -3.05 20.21
N THR A 36 -3.06 -2.08 20.64
CA THR A 36 -4.21 -2.26 21.53
C THR A 36 -5.45 -1.59 20.93
N GLU A 37 -6.64 -1.87 21.46
CA GLU A 37 -7.90 -1.24 20.99
C GLU A 37 -7.81 0.29 21.01
N LYS A 38 -7.26 0.86 22.09
CA LYS A 38 -7.10 2.31 22.27
C LYS A 38 -6.12 2.93 21.26
N THR A 39 -5.10 2.19 20.84
CA THR A 39 -4.02 2.70 19.96
C THR A 39 -4.23 2.41 18.47
N LEU A 40 -5.32 1.72 18.12
CA LEU A 40 -5.63 1.30 16.76
C LEU A 40 -5.71 2.47 15.78
N SER A 41 -6.50 3.50 16.10
CA SER A 41 -6.70 4.67 15.24
C SER A 41 -5.39 5.42 14.94
N ALA A 42 -4.59 5.66 16.00
CA ALA A 42 -3.30 6.31 15.87
C ALA A 42 -2.34 5.50 14.98
N THR A 43 -2.35 4.17 15.10
CA THR A 43 -1.48 3.30 14.31
C THR A 43 -1.91 3.24 12.84
N ILE A 44 -3.21 3.24 12.55
CA ILE A 44 -3.72 3.36 11.18
C ILE A 44 -3.24 4.66 10.54
N SER A 45 -3.33 5.77 11.28
CA SER A 45 -2.84 7.08 10.82
C SER A 45 -1.34 7.07 10.53
N LYS A 46 -0.54 6.40 11.38
CA LYS A 46 0.91 6.22 11.14
C LYS A 46 1.18 5.39 9.88
N ILE A 47 0.41 4.34 9.64
CA ILE A 47 0.52 3.52 8.42
C ILE A 47 0.23 4.38 7.18
N ASP A 48 -0.77 5.23 7.21
CA ASP A 48 -1.11 6.11 6.09
C ASP A 48 -0.05 7.18 5.83
N LYS A 49 0.49 7.78 6.89
CA LYS A 49 1.64 8.70 6.78
C LYS A 49 2.85 8.00 6.15
N ALA A 50 3.10 6.73 6.49
CA ALA A 50 4.17 5.96 5.87
C ALA A 50 3.93 5.68 4.37
N VAL A 51 2.68 5.58 3.92
CA VAL A 51 2.35 5.51 2.48
C VAL A 51 2.63 6.85 1.79
N LYS A 52 2.27 7.98 2.41
CA LYS A 52 2.51 9.32 1.86
C LYS A 52 4.00 9.58 1.60
N VAL A 53 4.87 9.11 2.50
CA VAL A 53 6.35 9.23 2.38
C VAL A 53 6.95 8.12 1.50
N LYS A 54 6.12 7.29 0.85
CA LYS A 54 6.53 6.16 0.00
C LYS A 54 7.38 5.10 0.73
N LEU A 55 7.28 5.03 2.06
CA LEU A 55 7.95 4.01 2.86
C LEU A 55 7.29 2.64 2.71
N LEU A 56 5.97 2.62 2.49
CA LEU A 56 5.14 1.46 2.24
C LEU A 56 4.29 1.66 0.98
N SER A 57 4.12 0.60 0.19
CA SER A 57 3.14 0.60 -0.91
C SER A 57 1.71 0.64 -0.36
N LYS A 58 0.78 1.29 -1.08
CA LYS A 58 -0.65 1.34 -0.74
C LYS A 58 -1.25 -0.06 -0.53
N ALA A 59 -0.95 -1.01 -1.42
CA ALA A 59 -1.45 -2.39 -1.31
C ALA A 59 -0.97 -3.10 -0.03
N ARG A 60 0.30 -2.92 0.35
CA ARG A 60 0.84 -3.46 1.61
C ARG A 60 0.20 -2.82 2.83
N ALA A 61 0.00 -1.50 2.82
CA ALA A 61 -0.68 -0.79 3.90
C ALA A 61 -2.13 -1.31 4.09
N ASN A 62 -2.88 -1.47 3.00
CA ASN A 62 -4.24 -2.01 3.05
C ASN A 62 -4.28 -3.44 3.64
N ARG A 63 -3.34 -4.29 3.24
CA ARG A 63 -3.19 -5.64 3.81
C ARG A 63 -2.92 -5.60 5.32
N ILE A 64 -2.02 -4.72 5.76
CA ILE A 64 -1.71 -4.55 7.19
C ILE A 64 -2.93 -4.08 7.96
N LYS A 65 -3.63 -3.04 7.49
CA LYS A 65 -4.85 -2.53 8.13
C LYS A 65 -5.90 -3.63 8.26
N SER A 66 -6.16 -4.38 7.19
CA SER A 66 -7.11 -5.50 7.21
C SER A 66 -6.74 -6.55 8.26
N LYS A 67 -5.45 -6.93 8.34
CA LYS A 67 -4.97 -7.85 9.38
C LYS A 67 -5.14 -7.30 10.80
N LEU A 68 -4.88 -6.01 11.01
CA LEU A 68 -5.05 -5.36 12.32
C LEU A 68 -6.50 -5.37 12.80
N PHE A 69 -7.44 -5.00 11.92
CA PHE A 69 -8.86 -5.04 12.26
C PHE A 69 -9.35 -6.46 12.59
N LYS A 70 -8.91 -7.46 11.81
CA LYS A 70 -9.22 -8.87 12.08
C LYS A 70 -8.66 -9.37 13.41
N LYS A 71 -7.48 -8.90 13.81
CA LYS A 71 -6.81 -9.33 15.05
C LYS A 71 -7.45 -8.72 16.29
N ILE A 72 -7.78 -7.43 16.25
CA ILE A 72 -8.24 -6.68 17.43
C ILE A 72 -9.76 -6.80 17.61
N LYS A 73 -10.52 -7.01 16.52
CA LYS A 73 -12.00 -7.07 16.53
C LYS A 73 -12.61 -5.98 17.43
N PRO A 74 -12.35 -4.69 17.16
CA PRO A 74 -12.81 -3.62 18.03
C PRO A 74 -14.34 -3.69 18.16
N LYS A 75 -14.84 -3.74 19.40
CA LYS A 75 -16.26 -3.97 19.73
C LYS A 75 -17.21 -3.03 18.97
N ALA A 76 -16.78 -1.78 18.75
CA ALA A 76 -17.56 -0.76 18.04
C ALA A 76 -17.84 -1.07 16.55
N LEU A 77 -17.08 -1.96 15.89
CA LEU A 77 -17.35 -2.36 14.50
C LEU A 77 -18.36 -3.51 14.41
N VAL A 78 -18.45 -4.36 15.45
CA VAL A 78 -19.36 -5.53 15.44
C VAL A 78 -20.81 -5.08 15.54
N SER A 79 -21.09 -3.99 16.28
CA SER A 79 -22.45 -3.44 16.39
C SER A 79 -22.97 -2.80 15.11
N ARG A 80 -22.09 -2.34 14.20
CA ARG A 80 -22.51 -1.72 12.92
C ARG A 80 -22.76 -2.74 11.81
N LEU A 81 -22.06 -3.87 11.81
CA LEU A 81 -22.20 -4.90 10.78
C LEU A 81 -23.36 -5.87 11.03
N GLY A 82 -24.04 -5.78 12.18
CA GLY A 82 -25.22 -6.57 12.51
C GLY A 82 -26.52 -6.08 11.84
N ALA A 83 -26.55 -4.86 11.31
CA ALA A 83 -27.77 -4.24 10.78
C ALA A 83 -27.92 -4.28 9.24
N GLU A 84 -26.85 -4.55 8.49
CA GLU A 84 -26.91 -4.59 7.01
C GLU A 84 -26.60 -5.99 6.47
N LYS A 85 -27.47 -6.94 6.81
CA LYS A 85 -27.66 -8.17 6.04
C LYS A 85 -29.02 -8.12 5.34
N ILE A 86 -29.21 -7.22 4.37
CA ILE A 86 -30.34 -7.35 3.44
C ILE A 86 -29.87 -7.05 2.00
N SER A 87 -29.79 -8.14 1.24
CA SER A 87 -29.91 -8.27 -0.22
C SER A 87 -29.10 -7.36 -1.15
N ALA A 88 -27.92 -7.83 -1.57
CA ALA A 88 -27.48 -7.61 -2.95
C ALA A 88 -27.12 -8.97 -3.57
N LYS A 89 -28.11 -9.56 -4.25
CA LYS A 89 -28.00 -10.79 -5.03
C LYS A 89 -26.96 -10.57 -6.14
N PRO A 90 -25.97 -11.48 -6.36
CA PRO A 90 -24.98 -11.28 -7.40
C PRO A 90 -25.61 -11.60 -8.77
N THR A 91 -25.83 -10.58 -9.60
CA THR A 91 -26.16 -10.78 -11.00
C THR A 91 -24.93 -11.26 -11.76
N LYS A 92 -25.02 -12.49 -12.26
CA LYS A 92 -24.05 -13.11 -13.18
C LYS A 92 -24.03 -12.35 -14.52
N LYS A 93 -22.83 -12.30 -15.11
CA LYS A 93 -22.47 -12.16 -16.54
C LYS A 93 -22.66 -10.78 -17.21
N SER A 94 -21.55 -10.22 -17.69
CA SER A 94 -21.19 -10.34 -19.11
C SER A 94 -19.68 -10.18 -19.32
N ALA A 95 -19.16 -10.97 -20.27
CA ALA A 95 -17.79 -10.98 -20.75
C ALA A 95 -17.66 -10.10 -22.00
N LYS A 96 -16.40 -9.84 -22.42
CA LYS A 96 -15.91 -9.09 -23.60
C LYS A 96 -15.91 -7.56 -23.43
N SER A 97 -14.88 -6.82 -23.83
CA SER A 97 -13.92 -7.07 -24.93
C SER A 97 -12.49 -6.65 -24.60
N LYS A 98 -11.54 -7.39 -25.20
CA LYS A 98 -10.12 -7.03 -25.28
C LYS A 98 -10.00 -5.79 -26.18
N THR A 99 -9.42 -4.71 -25.68
CA THR A 99 -8.88 -3.63 -26.52
C THR A 99 -7.58 -4.11 -27.15
N THR A 100 -7.66 -4.49 -28.42
CA THR A 100 -6.50 -4.73 -29.28
C THR A 100 -5.78 -3.41 -29.55
N LYS A 101 -4.49 -3.38 -29.24
CA LYS A 101 -3.54 -2.35 -29.70
C LYS A 101 -3.56 -2.30 -31.24
N SER A 102 -3.94 -1.16 -31.81
CA SER A 102 -3.67 -0.83 -33.21
C SER A 102 -2.24 -0.30 -33.34
N THR A 103 -1.34 -1.08 -33.93
CA THR A 103 -0.05 -0.61 -34.45
C THR A 103 -0.26 0.03 -35.83
N PRO A 104 0.20 1.26 -36.09
CA PRO A 104 0.11 1.85 -37.42
C PRO A 104 1.07 1.15 -38.39
N LYS A 105 0.54 0.78 -39.55
CA LYS A 105 1.22 0.13 -40.68
C LYS A 105 2.03 1.21 -41.43
N ILE A 106 3.35 1.07 -41.47
CA ILE A 106 4.23 1.89 -42.30
C ILE A 106 4.03 1.43 -43.76
N PRO A 107 3.70 2.32 -44.73
CA PRO A 107 3.63 1.95 -46.13
C PRO A 107 5.05 1.73 -46.69
N ALA A 108 5.23 0.65 -47.45
CA ALA A 108 6.47 0.33 -48.16
C ALA A 108 6.71 1.38 -49.26
N ALA A 109 7.92 1.93 -49.29
CA ALA A 109 8.38 2.80 -50.37
C ALA A 109 8.62 1.96 -51.63
N SER A 110 8.06 2.42 -52.74
CA SER A 110 8.33 2.05 -54.14
C SER A 110 9.58 2.74 -54.66
#